data_AF-A0A7I8J4L1-F1
#
_entry.id   AF-A0A7I8J4L1-F1
#
_cell.length_a   1.000
_cell.length_b   1.000
_cell.length_c   1.000
_cell.angle_alpha   90.00
_cell.angle_beta   90.00
_cell.angle_gamma   90.00
#
_symmetry.space_group_name_H-M   'P 1'
#
loop_
_entity.id
_entity.type
_entity.pdbx_description
1 polymer ?
#
loop_
_entity_poly.entity_id
_entity_poly.type
_entity_poly.pdbx_seq_one_letter_code
_entity_poly.pdbx_strand_id
1 'polypeptide(L)'
;MNSSAADVIFVPFFSSLSYNRHSKLREKEGESEDQRLQDELVEFLLHREEWQRSGGRDHLIVSHHPNSLASAKLKLSAAIFVVADFGRCSGDVSNLGKDIVAPYQHVVDSAAGELPPFDSRATLIYFQGAIHRKNGGAVREQLYHLLKDEEDVHFAYGAARGLGVRSAARGMATARFCLTIAGDTPSSNRLFDAIARRCVPVVISNDLELPFEDVLDYAEFCVFVPAADALRRGFLVELLRAGHFEYQFPSQKDGAVQMIWGPWPGSCPLSGWPSTGRADSAGVPGGASRALGKMPSFSETPPARWETGGGSRIPA
;
A
#
# COMPACT_ATOMS: atom_id res chain seq x y z
N MET A 1 28.48 19.37 8.32
CA MET A 1 27.41 19.66 9.29
C MET A 1 27.76 19.01 10.61
N ASN A 2 27.19 19.48 11.73
CA ASN A 2 27.39 18.88 13.05
C ASN A 2 26.26 17.88 13.34
N SER A 3 26.59 16.61 13.59
CA SER A 3 25.60 15.56 13.91
C SER A 3 24.97 15.69 15.30
N SER A 4 25.45 16.61 16.15
CA SER A 4 24.80 16.99 17.42
C SER A 4 23.67 18.01 17.27
N ALA A 5 23.39 18.49 16.05
CA ALA A 5 22.37 19.47 15.74
C ALA A 5 21.42 18.99 14.61
N ALA A 6 21.30 17.67 14.46
CA ALA A 6 20.37 17.03 13.53
C ALA A 6 19.24 16.35 14.32
N ASP A 7 18.00 16.68 13.98
CA ASP A 7 16.80 16.08 14.61
C ASP A 7 16.59 14.62 14.20
N VAL A 8 17.07 14.25 13.00
CA VAL A 8 17.03 12.90 12.44
C VAL A 8 18.34 12.59 11.72
N ILE A 9 18.85 11.36 11.88
CA ILE A 9 20.07 10.84 11.27
C ILE A 9 19.69 9.76 10.26
N PHE A 10 19.80 10.08 8.98
CA PHE A 10 19.58 9.10 7.92
C PHE A 10 20.73 8.08 7.85
N VAL A 11 20.39 6.79 7.90
CA VAL A 11 21.34 5.68 7.74
C VAL A 11 21.34 5.23 6.28
N PRO A 12 22.42 5.46 5.50
CA PRO A 12 22.46 5.21 4.05
C PRO A 12 22.66 3.73 3.68
N PHE A 13 22.02 2.80 4.41
CA PHE A 13 22.08 1.37 4.14
C PHE A 13 20.86 0.92 3.33
N PHE A 14 21.07 0.61 2.04
CA PHE A 14 20.02 0.18 1.11
C PHE A 14 19.64 -1.30 1.33
N SER A 15 19.07 -1.61 2.49
CA SER A 15 18.73 -2.97 2.94
C SER A 15 17.93 -3.80 1.94
N SER A 16 17.04 -3.15 1.18
CA SER A 16 16.20 -3.77 0.16
C SER A 16 17.01 -4.15 -1.09
N LEU A 17 18.09 -3.41 -1.40
CA LEU A 17 19.04 -3.77 -2.44
C LEU A 17 20.00 -4.86 -1.97
N SER A 18 20.45 -4.79 -0.71
CA SER A 18 21.23 -5.84 -0.05
C SER A 18 20.52 -7.19 -0.13
N TYR A 19 19.29 -7.26 0.38
CA TYR A 19 18.45 -8.45 0.32
C TYR A 19 18.27 -8.99 -1.11
N ASN A 20 17.86 -8.13 -2.05
CA ASN A 20 17.57 -8.57 -3.42
C ASN A 20 18.79 -9.10 -4.20
N ARG A 21 20.01 -8.71 -3.81
CA ARG A 21 21.25 -9.17 -4.46
C ARG A 21 21.98 -10.28 -3.70
N HIS A 22 21.98 -10.22 -2.37
CA HIS A 22 22.94 -10.93 -1.51
C HIS A 22 22.31 -11.89 -0.49
N SER A 23 20.97 -11.99 -0.41
CA SER A 23 20.27 -12.88 0.55
C SER A 23 20.40 -14.39 0.28
N LYS A 24 20.87 -14.78 -0.91
CA LYS A 24 21.07 -16.18 -1.25
C LYS A 24 22.37 -16.72 -0.67
N LEU A 25 22.27 -17.79 0.12
CA LEU A 25 23.41 -18.62 0.49
C LEU A 25 24.10 -19.16 -0.78
N ARG A 26 25.43 -19.19 -0.77
CA ARG A 26 26.23 -19.97 -1.73
C ARG A 26 26.51 -21.36 -1.14
N GLU A 27 26.71 -22.36 -1.98
CA GLU A 27 26.79 -23.78 -1.62
C GLU A 27 27.96 -24.17 -0.67
N LYS A 28 28.76 -23.20 -0.21
CA LYS A 28 29.93 -23.36 0.67
C LYS A 28 29.98 -22.34 1.82
N GLU A 29 28.97 -21.47 1.93
CA GLU A 29 28.93 -20.37 2.91
C GLU A 29 27.80 -20.67 3.93
N GLY A 30 28.12 -20.59 5.24
CA GLY A 30 27.15 -20.82 6.32
C GLY A 30 26.21 -19.64 6.60
N GLU A 31 26.55 -18.48 6.05
CA GLU A 31 25.80 -17.23 6.11
C GLU A 31 25.64 -16.66 4.70
N SER A 32 24.74 -15.69 4.52
CA SER A 32 24.62 -14.95 3.26
C SER A 32 25.39 -13.63 3.34
N GLU A 33 25.80 -13.10 2.20
CA GLU A 33 26.47 -11.80 2.15
C GLU A 33 25.56 -10.66 2.66
N ASP A 34 24.23 -10.80 2.51
CA ASP A 34 23.23 -9.91 3.14
C ASP A 34 23.18 -10.05 4.67
N GLN A 35 23.37 -11.25 5.21
CA GLN A 35 23.45 -11.47 6.66
C GLN A 35 24.68 -10.79 7.25
N ARG A 36 25.86 -11.01 6.66
CA ARG A 36 27.11 -10.37 7.10
C ARG A 36 27.02 -8.85 7.06
N LEU A 37 26.46 -8.28 5.99
CA LEU A 37 26.24 -6.84 5.87
C LEU A 37 25.23 -6.28 6.89
N GLN A 38 24.25 -7.08 7.33
CA GLN A 38 23.31 -6.71 8.39
C GLN A 38 23.97 -6.69 9.78
N ASP A 39 24.85 -7.65 10.07
CA ASP A 39 25.60 -7.64 11.34
C ASP A 39 26.68 -6.55 11.36
N GLU A 40 27.40 -6.32 10.24
CA GLU A 40 28.34 -5.20 10.10
C GLU A 40 27.65 -3.83 10.25
N LEU A 41 26.42 -3.67 9.75
CA LEU A 41 25.60 -2.47 9.98
C LEU A 41 25.31 -2.27 11.47
N VAL A 42 24.93 -3.34 12.18
CA VAL A 42 24.60 -3.27 13.60
C VAL A 42 25.84 -2.88 14.42
N GLU A 43 26.95 -3.60 14.23
CA GLU A 43 28.20 -3.30 14.93
C GLU A 43 28.68 -1.87 14.63
N PHE A 44 28.60 -1.41 13.38
CA PHE A 44 28.92 -0.03 13.04
C PHE A 44 28.04 0.99 13.78
N LEU A 45 26.72 0.79 13.80
CA LEU A 45 25.78 1.73 14.42
C LEU A 45 25.94 1.77 15.95
N LEU A 46 26.03 0.62 16.63
CA LEU A 46 26.16 0.56 18.10
C LEU A 46 27.44 1.27 18.61
N HIS A 47 28.48 1.34 17.79
CA HIS A 47 29.73 2.04 18.10
C HIS A 47 29.75 3.53 17.69
N ARG A 48 28.65 4.10 17.18
CA ARG A 48 28.55 5.54 16.92
C ARG A 48 28.20 6.34 18.18
N GLU A 49 28.91 7.45 18.41
CA GLU A 49 28.52 8.46 19.40
C GLU A 49 27.09 8.95 19.18
N GLU A 50 26.68 9.11 17.91
CA GLU A 50 25.32 9.51 17.56
C GLU A 50 24.26 8.51 18.04
N TRP A 51 24.50 7.20 17.88
CA TRP A 51 23.60 6.15 18.35
C TRP A 51 23.58 6.07 19.88
N GLN A 52 24.75 6.15 20.51
CA GLN A 52 24.89 6.09 21.97
C GLN A 52 24.21 7.27 22.67
N ARG A 53 24.23 8.46 22.04
CA ARG A 53 23.53 9.67 22.51
C ARG A 53 22.02 9.50 22.56
N SER A 54 21.41 8.93 21.52
CA SER A 54 19.94 8.86 21.38
C SER A 54 19.34 7.52 21.78
N GLY A 55 20.14 6.45 21.85
CA GLY A 55 19.68 5.07 21.85
C GLY A 55 19.16 4.60 20.48
N GLY A 56 19.60 5.24 19.38
CA GLY A 56 19.13 4.98 18.01
C GLY A 56 17.79 5.62 17.62
N ARG A 57 17.09 6.28 18.55
CA ARG A 57 15.72 6.81 18.33
C ARG A 57 15.62 7.97 17.33
N ASP A 58 16.72 8.66 17.07
CA ASP A 58 16.83 9.68 16.02
C ASP A 58 17.31 9.09 14.67
N HIS A 59 17.58 7.78 14.57
CA HIS A 59 18.08 7.18 13.34
C HIS A 59 16.94 6.70 12.42
N LEU A 60 17.01 7.09 11.15
CA LEU A 60 16.06 6.71 10.09
C LEU A 60 16.70 5.66 9.18
N ILE A 61 16.11 4.46 9.15
CA ILE A 61 16.63 3.29 8.42
C ILE A 61 15.59 2.80 7.41
N VAL A 62 15.95 2.76 6.12
CA VAL A 62 15.04 2.26 5.08
C VAL A 62 15.04 0.73 5.08
N SER A 63 13.89 0.12 5.38
CA SER A 63 13.67 -1.33 5.45
C SER A 63 12.41 -1.75 4.66
N HIS A 64 12.20 -1.10 3.51
CA HIS A 64 10.96 -1.16 2.74
C HIS A 64 10.57 -2.57 2.29
N HIS A 65 11.49 -3.31 1.68
CA HIS A 65 11.23 -4.70 1.29
C HIS A 65 10.96 -5.57 2.54
N PRO A 66 9.83 -6.29 2.65
CA PRO A 66 9.41 -6.93 3.91
C PRO A 66 10.38 -7.94 4.53
N ASN A 67 11.25 -8.58 3.72
CA ASN A 67 12.29 -9.50 4.21
C ASN A 67 13.66 -8.82 4.48
N SER A 68 13.77 -7.50 4.29
CA SER A 68 15.02 -6.76 4.54
C SER A 68 15.30 -6.61 6.04
N LEU A 69 16.58 -6.50 6.42
CA LEU A 69 17.04 -6.40 7.81
C LEU A 69 16.56 -7.54 8.73
N ALA A 70 16.30 -8.75 8.18
CA ALA A 70 15.68 -9.86 8.90
C ALA A 70 16.37 -10.25 10.23
N SER A 71 17.69 -10.07 10.34
CA SER A 71 18.46 -10.32 11.58
C SER A 71 18.84 -9.03 12.34
N ALA A 72 18.88 -7.89 11.65
CA ALA A 72 19.20 -6.59 12.25
C ALA A 72 17.98 -5.88 12.89
N LYS A 73 16.74 -6.09 12.40
CA LYS A 73 15.55 -5.33 12.85
C LYS A 73 15.33 -5.36 14.37
N LEU A 74 15.51 -6.51 15.01
CA LEU A 74 15.36 -6.62 16.46
C LEU A 74 16.47 -5.84 17.20
N LYS A 75 17.72 -5.95 16.73
CA LYS A 75 18.89 -5.26 17.29
C LYS A 75 18.83 -3.73 17.13
N LEU A 76 18.18 -3.27 16.06
CA LEU A 76 18.00 -1.85 15.70
C LEU A 76 16.58 -1.34 15.97
N SER A 77 15.76 -2.07 16.74
CA SER A 77 14.31 -1.83 16.91
C SER A 77 13.94 -0.45 17.47
N ALA A 78 14.87 0.21 18.17
CA ALA A 78 14.71 1.57 18.66
C ALA A 78 14.71 2.66 17.56
N ALA A 79 15.19 2.33 16.34
CA ALA A 79 15.22 3.24 15.21
C ALA A 79 13.85 3.40 14.52
N ILE A 80 13.72 4.47 13.74
CA ILE A 80 12.60 4.73 12.83
C ILE A 80 12.85 3.93 11.55
N PHE A 81 11.98 2.96 11.25
CA PHE A 81 12.03 2.23 9.99
C PHE A 81 11.12 2.86 8.94
N VAL A 82 11.59 2.93 7.70
CA VAL A 82 10.72 3.14 6.53
C VAL A 82 10.35 1.77 5.96
N VAL A 83 9.08 1.38 6.06
CA VAL A 83 8.57 0.03 5.76
C VAL A 83 7.51 0.06 4.65
N ALA A 84 7.19 -1.09 4.05
CA ALA A 84 6.04 -1.25 3.17
C ALA A 84 4.76 -1.71 3.91
N ASP A 85 4.92 -2.55 4.93
CA ASP A 85 3.91 -2.93 5.92
C ASP A 85 4.59 -3.52 7.18
N PHE A 86 3.77 -3.78 8.21
CA PHE A 86 4.21 -4.37 9.48
C PHE A 86 4.14 -5.91 9.52
N GLY A 87 3.63 -6.56 8.48
CA GLY A 87 3.25 -7.98 8.45
C GLY A 87 4.41 -8.99 8.56
N ARG A 88 5.63 -8.53 8.83
CA ARG A 88 6.84 -9.34 9.06
C ARG A 88 7.59 -9.00 10.35
N CYS A 89 6.98 -8.24 11.25
CA CYS A 89 7.54 -7.87 12.55
C CYS A 89 6.50 -8.02 13.66
N SER A 90 6.93 -8.15 14.92
CA SER A 90 6.05 -7.89 16.05
C SER A 90 5.89 -6.38 16.26
N GLY A 91 4.78 -5.96 16.87
CA GLY A 91 4.52 -4.55 17.17
C GLY A 91 5.63 -3.89 17.99
N ASP A 92 6.29 -4.64 18.87
CA ASP A 92 7.42 -4.16 19.68
C ASP A 92 8.65 -3.76 18.84
N VAL A 93 8.81 -4.36 17.66
CA VAL A 93 9.93 -4.11 16.74
C VAL A 93 9.56 -3.07 15.69
N SER A 94 8.32 -3.10 15.19
CA SER A 94 7.87 -2.17 14.15
C SER A 94 6.38 -1.85 14.25
N ASN A 95 6.01 -0.57 14.27
CA ASN A 95 4.63 -0.10 14.45
C ASN A 95 4.45 1.38 14.03
N LEU A 96 3.19 1.77 13.75
CA LEU A 96 2.77 3.14 13.39
C LEU A 96 3.13 4.23 14.44
N GLY A 97 3.39 3.86 15.70
CA GLY A 97 3.79 4.80 16.75
C GLY A 97 5.24 5.32 16.63
N LYS A 98 6.05 4.74 15.72
CA LYS A 98 7.42 5.20 15.45
C LYS A 98 7.88 5.10 13.99
N ASP A 99 7.28 4.23 13.17
CA ASP A 99 7.75 3.91 11.82
C ASP A 99 6.90 4.56 10.72
N ILE A 100 7.50 4.69 9.53
CA ILE A 100 6.87 5.33 8.36
C ILE A 100 6.50 4.26 7.34
N VAL A 101 5.21 4.14 7.03
CA VAL A 101 4.72 3.34 5.89
C VAL A 101 4.94 4.14 4.60
N ALA A 102 5.70 3.60 3.66
CA ALA A 102 6.01 4.25 2.38
C ALA A 102 5.44 3.46 1.20
N PRO A 103 4.99 4.12 0.12
CA PRO A 103 4.39 3.47 -1.03
C PRO A 103 5.40 2.61 -1.78
N TYR A 104 4.93 1.55 -2.45
CA TYR A 104 5.75 0.90 -3.45
C TYR A 104 5.88 1.79 -4.69
N GLN A 105 7.08 1.79 -5.27
CA GLN A 105 7.21 2.14 -6.67
C GLN A 105 6.42 1.14 -7.52
N HIS A 106 5.50 1.66 -8.34
CA HIS A 106 4.81 0.89 -9.36
C HIS A 106 5.80 0.46 -10.45
N VAL A 107 5.61 -0.75 -10.99
CA VAL A 107 6.51 -1.38 -11.97
C VAL A 107 5.88 -1.48 -13.37
N VAL A 108 4.71 -0.88 -13.54
CA VAL A 108 3.98 -0.73 -14.79
C VAL A 108 4.30 0.60 -15.46
N ASP A 109 4.39 0.63 -16.79
CA ASP A 109 4.64 1.88 -17.52
C ASP A 109 3.48 2.87 -17.32
N SER A 110 3.76 4.04 -16.71
CA SER A 110 2.83 5.17 -16.59
C SER A 110 2.57 5.90 -17.93
N ALA A 111 2.93 5.27 -19.06
CA ALA A 111 2.97 5.90 -20.37
C ALA A 111 1.62 6.53 -20.74
N ALA A 112 1.66 7.81 -21.10
CA ALA A 112 0.51 8.70 -21.26
C ALA A 112 -0.27 8.49 -22.57
N GLY A 113 -0.69 7.24 -22.83
CA GLY A 113 -1.74 6.96 -23.79
C GLY A 113 -3.12 7.28 -23.21
N GLU A 114 -4.07 7.57 -24.09
CA GLU A 114 -5.49 7.56 -23.73
C GLU A 114 -5.87 6.11 -23.37
N LEU A 115 -6.24 5.90 -22.10
CA LEU A 115 -6.80 4.64 -21.64
C LEU A 115 -8.32 4.69 -21.86
N PRO A 116 -8.98 3.56 -22.15
CA PRO A 116 -10.44 3.54 -22.28
C PRO A 116 -11.11 4.12 -21.01
N PRO A 117 -12.14 4.98 -21.18
CA PRO A 117 -13.05 5.37 -20.11
C PRO A 117 -13.58 4.16 -19.33
N PHE A 118 -13.94 4.37 -18.06
CA PHE A 118 -14.31 3.29 -17.15
C PHE A 118 -15.39 2.35 -17.73
N ASP A 119 -16.49 2.92 -18.22
CA ASP A 119 -17.63 2.13 -18.73
C ASP A 119 -17.33 1.42 -20.07
N SER A 120 -16.35 1.86 -20.86
CA SER A 120 -15.98 1.17 -22.11
C SER A 120 -14.96 0.04 -21.94
N ARG A 121 -14.52 -0.25 -20.71
CA ARG A 121 -13.66 -1.39 -20.40
C ARG A 121 -14.47 -2.68 -20.29
N ALA A 122 -14.09 -3.67 -21.10
CA ALA A 122 -14.78 -4.95 -21.18
C ALA A 122 -14.52 -5.86 -19.96
N THR A 123 -13.35 -5.79 -19.32
CA THR A 123 -13.08 -6.58 -18.11
C THR A 123 -13.64 -5.84 -16.88
N LEU A 124 -14.54 -6.47 -16.14
CA LEU A 124 -15.04 -5.94 -14.88
C LEU A 124 -13.97 -6.08 -13.78
N ILE A 125 -13.51 -7.30 -13.54
CA ILE A 125 -12.61 -7.64 -12.43
C ILE A 125 -11.32 -8.24 -12.98
N TYR A 126 -10.17 -7.72 -12.53
CA TYR A 126 -8.85 -8.19 -12.94
C TYR A 126 -7.96 -8.60 -11.75
N PHE A 127 -7.45 -9.82 -11.79
CA PHE A 127 -6.32 -10.28 -11.00
C PHE A 127 -5.33 -11.06 -11.87
N GLN A 128 -4.05 -10.70 -11.78
CA GLN A 128 -2.97 -11.51 -12.30
C GLN A 128 -1.81 -11.56 -11.30
N GLY A 129 -1.32 -12.76 -10.99
CA GLY A 129 -0.21 -12.96 -10.06
C GLY A 129 -0.08 -14.39 -9.55
N ALA A 130 0.79 -14.60 -8.57
CA ALA A 130 0.83 -15.87 -7.85
C ALA A 130 -0.41 -16.03 -6.96
N ILE A 131 -1.25 -17.00 -7.32
CA ILE A 131 -2.49 -17.38 -6.63
C ILE A 131 -2.13 -18.16 -5.35
N HIS A 132 -1.60 -19.39 -5.49
CA HIS A 132 -1.03 -20.14 -4.38
C HIS A 132 0.07 -19.33 -3.68
N ARG A 133 -0.13 -19.09 -2.38
CA ARG A 133 0.75 -18.33 -1.47
C ARG A 133 0.62 -18.91 -0.07
N LYS A 134 1.57 -18.59 0.81
CA LYS A 134 1.52 -19.03 2.22
C LYS A 134 0.77 -18.00 3.06
N ASN A 135 0.50 -18.36 4.32
CA ASN A 135 -0.10 -17.48 5.32
C ASN A 135 -1.43 -16.86 4.82
N GLY A 136 -1.60 -15.53 4.93
CA GLY A 136 -2.82 -14.82 4.48
C GLY A 136 -3.15 -14.96 2.98
N GLY A 137 -2.23 -15.49 2.17
CA GLY A 137 -2.44 -15.73 0.75
C GLY A 137 -3.51 -16.76 0.39
N ALA A 138 -3.98 -17.58 1.35
CA ALA A 138 -5.01 -18.60 1.12
C ALA A 138 -6.33 -18.03 0.55
N VAL A 139 -6.66 -16.78 0.85
CA VAL A 139 -7.83 -16.06 0.30
C VAL A 139 -7.79 -16.02 -1.24
N ARG A 140 -6.60 -15.96 -1.85
CA ARG A 140 -6.44 -15.90 -3.32
C ARG A 140 -6.87 -17.18 -4.03
N GLU A 141 -6.62 -18.33 -3.41
CA GLU A 141 -6.98 -19.64 -3.95
C GLU A 141 -8.49 -19.83 -3.91
N GLN A 142 -9.12 -19.47 -2.79
CA GLN A 142 -10.57 -19.51 -2.65
C GLN A 142 -11.26 -18.52 -3.61
N LEU A 143 -10.75 -17.28 -3.72
CA LEU A 143 -11.24 -16.30 -4.70
C LEU A 143 -11.05 -16.77 -6.15
N TYR A 144 -9.94 -17.42 -6.49
CA TYR A 144 -9.76 -18.03 -7.81
C TYR A 144 -10.86 -19.07 -8.10
N HIS A 145 -11.18 -19.95 -7.16
CA HIS A 145 -12.26 -20.93 -7.32
C HIS A 145 -13.67 -20.31 -7.36
N LEU A 146 -13.85 -19.08 -6.86
CA LEU A 146 -15.12 -18.34 -6.95
C LEU A 146 -15.25 -17.50 -8.24
N LEU A 147 -14.13 -17.02 -8.81
CA LEU A 147 -14.13 -15.96 -9.83
C LEU A 147 -13.56 -16.35 -11.19
N LYS A 148 -12.82 -17.47 -11.32
CA LYS A 148 -12.13 -17.83 -12.58
C LYS A 148 -13.05 -18.18 -13.76
N ASP A 149 -14.31 -18.50 -13.49
CA ASP A 149 -15.33 -18.88 -14.48
C ASP A 149 -16.45 -17.83 -14.60
N GLU A 150 -16.32 -16.68 -13.93
CA GLU A 150 -17.31 -15.59 -13.93
C GLU A 150 -17.17 -14.70 -15.17
N GLU A 151 -18.30 -14.23 -15.70
CA GLU A 151 -18.35 -13.36 -16.88
C GLU A 151 -17.73 -11.98 -16.60
N ASP A 152 -16.95 -11.47 -17.56
CA ASP A 152 -16.11 -10.26 -17.48
C ASP A 152 -15.00 -10.30 -16.41
N VAL A 153 -14.67 -11.47 -15.85
CA VAL A 153 -13.61 -11.62 -14.84
C VAL A 153 -12.36 -12.30 -15.41
N HIS A 154 -11.20 -11.69 -15.20
CA HIS A 154 -9.89 -12.30 -15.47
C HIS A 154 -9.17 -12.57 -14.16
N PHE A 155 -9.08 -13.83 -13.75
CA PHE A 155 -8.34 -14.25 -12.55
C PHE A 155 -7.29 -15.31 -12.92
N ALA A 156 -6.04 -14.89 -13.10
CA ALA A 156 -5.00 -15.74 -13.72
C ALA A 156 -3.64 -15.77 -12.99
N TYR A 157 -2.85 -16.79 -13.29
CA TYR A 157 -1.46 -16.88 -12.87
C TYR A 157 -0.61 -15.80 -13.56
N GLY A 158 0.24 -15.13 -12.79
CA GLY A 158 1.11 -14.04 -13.26
C GLY A 158 2.57 -14.22 -12.86
N ALA A 159 3.47 -14.01 -13.81
CA ALA A 159 4.93 -14.07 -13.60
C ALA A 159 5.50 -12.67 -13.30
N ALA A 160 6.32 -12.55 -12.25
CA ALA A 160 7.02 -11.32 -11.88
C ALA A 160 8.30 -11.04 -12.71
N ARG A 161 8.44 -11.67 -13.90
CA ARG A 161 9.62 -11.58 -14.77
C ARG A 161 9.21 -11.66 -16.25
N GLY A 162 10.10 -11.17 -17.12
CA GLY A 162 9.89 -11.21 -18.57
C GLY A 162 8.65 -10.44 -19.01
N LEU A 163 7.80 -11.06 -19.84
CA LEU A 163 6.57 -10.47 -20.36
C LEU A 163 5.45 -10.32 -19.31
N GLY A 164 5.54 -10.99 -18.15
CA GLY A 164 4.43 -11.07 -17.19
C GLY A 164 4.00 -9.71 -16.60
N VAL A 165 4.94 -8.80 -16.35
CA VAL A 165 4.64 -7.43 -15.87
C VAL A 165 3.93 -6.61 -16.95
N ARG A 166 4.37 -6.68 -18.21
CA ARG A 166 3.70 -5.99 -19.34
C ARG A 166 2.32 -6.58 -19.64
N SER A 167 2.14 -7.89 -19.46
CA SER A 167 0.84 -8.55 -19.55
C SER A 167 -0.11 -8.05 -18.45
N ALA A 168 0.36 -7.94 -17.21
CA ALA A 168 -0.43 -7.38 -16.10
C ALA A 168 -0.80 -5.90 -16.36
N ALA A 169 0.18 -5.06 -16.73
CA ALA A 169 -0.02 -3.65 -17.05
C ALA A 169 -1.05 -3.41 -18.17
N ARG A 170 -1.11 -4.33 -19.16
CA ARG A 170 -2.10 -4.29 -20.24
C ARG A 170 -3.49 -4.72 -19.78
N GLY A 171 -3.59 -5.81 -19.01
CA GLY A 171 -4.89 -6.29 -18.50
C GLY A 171 -5.55 -5.33 -17.52
N MET A 172 -4.77 -4.74 -16.61
CA MET A 172 -5.22 -3.65 -15.73
C MET A 172 -5.75 -2.44 -16.52
N ALA A 173 -5.13 -2.10 -17.66
CA ALA A 173 -5.54 -0.97 -18.48
C ALA A 173 -6.89 -1.16 -19.19
N THR A 174 -7.32 -2.42 -19.38
CA THR A 174 -8.60 -2.79 -20.00
C THR A 174 -9.64 -3.26 -18.99
N ALA A 175 -9.37 -3.09 -17.69
CA ALA A 175 -10.23 -3.51 -16.60
C ALA A 175 -10.77 -2.34 -15.77
N ARG A 176 -11.99 -2.47 -15.26
CA ARG A 176 -12.62 -1.49 -14.35
C ARG A 176 -12.01 -1.57 -12.95
N PHE A 177 -12.01 -2.77 -12.37
CA PHE A 177 -11.57 -3.05 -11.01
C PHE A 177 -10.38 -4.03 -10.98
N CYS A 178 -9.42 -3.79 -10.09
CA CYS A 178 -8.22 -4.60 -9.94
C CYS A 178 -8.08 -5.12 -8.51
N LEU A 179 -8.14 -6.45 -8.33
CA LEU A 179 -8.13 -7.05 -7.00
C LEU A 179 -6.75 -6.95 -6.34
N THR A 180 -6.70 -6.27 -5.21
CA THR A 180 -5.53 -6.07 -4.35
C THR A 180 -5.65 -6.93 -3.10
N ILE A 181 -5.56 -8.24 -3.31
CA ILE A 181 -5.67 -9.28 -2.27
C ILE A 181 -4.34 -9.41 -1.52
N ALA A 182 -4.39 -9.50 -0.18
CA ALA A 182 -3.25 -9.82 0.68
C ALA A 182 -2.51 -11.12 0.25
N GLY A 183 -1.28 -11.34 0.73
CA GLY A 183 -0.42 -12.46 0.34
C GLY A 183 0.41 -13.03 1.49
N ASP A 184 1.71 -13.26 1.27
CA ASP A 184 2.64 -13.57 2.36
C ASP A 184 2.99 -12.33 3.22
N THR A 185 2.34 -11.19 2.91
CA THR A 185 2.35 -9.86 3.55
C THR A 185 1.01 -9.18 3.25
N PRO A 186 0.53 -8.22 4.08
CA PRO A 186 -0.67 -7.43 3.77
C PRO A 186 -0.55 -6.60 2.47
N SER A 187 0.56 -5.87 2.30
CA SER A 187 0.74 -4.95 1.18
C SER A 187 1.33 -5.62 -0.07
N SER A 188 1.20 -4.95 -1.23
CA SER A 188 1.97 -5.28 -2.45
C SER A 188 1.96 -4.13 -3.47
N ASN A 189 2.94 -4.13 -4.40
CA ASN A 189 3.00 -3.17 -5.52
C ASN A 189 1.70 -3.07 -6.33
N ARG A 190 0.86 -4.13 -6.36
CA ARG A 190 -0.35 -4.19 -7.19
C ARG A 190 -1.34 -3.04 -6.92
N LEU A 191 -1.39 -2.50 -5.70
CA LEU A 191 -2.18 -1.32 -5.37
C LEU A 191 -1.72 -0.11 -6.19
N PHE A 192 -0.42 0.17 -6.11
CA PHE A 192 0.27 1.25 -6.80
C PHE A 192 0.26 1.05 -8.32
N ASP A 193 0.42 -0.20 -8.80
CA ASP A 193 0.27 -0.55 -10.22
C ASP A 193 -1.15 -0.30 -10.73
N ALA A 194 -2.20 -0.70 -9.97
CA ALA A 194 -3.59 -0.52 -10.37
C ALA A 194 -3.97 0.97 -10.49
N ILE A 195 -3.59 1.79 -9.50
CA ILE A 195 -3.74 3.25 -9.52
C ILE A 195 -2.99 3.84 -10.74
N ALA A 196 -1.75 3.41 -11.00
CA ALA A 196 -0.96 3.85 -12.17
C ALA A 196 -1.54 3.39 -13.54
N ARG A 197 -2.44 2.40 -13.57
CA ARG A 197 -3.23 2.00 -14.75
C ARG A 197 -4.66 2.54 -14.75
N ARG A 198 -5.03 3.40 -13.78
CA ARG A 198 -6.40 3.92 -13.57
C ARG A 198 -7.45 2.81 -13.43
N CYS A 199 -7.05 1.66 -12.89
CA CYS A 199 -7.91 0.52 -12.57
C CYS A 199 -8.25 0.61 -11.08
N VAL A 200 -9.53 0.70 -10.73
CA VAL A 200 -9.97 0.97 -9.35
C VAL A 200 -9.52 -0.19 -8.46
N PRO A 201 -8.65 0.04 -7.46
CA PRO A 201 -8.17 -1.04 -6.59
C PRO A 201 -9.29 -1.55 -5.70
N VAL A 202 -9.43 -2.87 -5.61
CA VAL A 202 -10.34 -3.54 -4.68
C VAL A 202 -9.50 -4.22 -3.61
N VAL A 203 -9.31 -3.54 -2.48
CA VAL A 203 -8.48 -3.97 -1.35
C VAL A 203 -9.20 -5.08 -0.61
N ILE A 204 -8.62 -6.27 -0.64
CA ILE A 204 -9.12 -7.46 0.08
C ILE A 204 -8.08 -7.83 1.11
N SER A 205 -8.18 -7.18 2.26
CA SER A 205 -7.34 -7.31 3.46
C SER A 205 -8.12 -6.82 4.68
N ASN A 206 -7.78 -7.31 5.87
CA ASN A 206 -8.27 -6.76 7.13
C ASN A 206 -7.17 -5.97 7.87
N ASP A 207 -5.90 -6.14 7.47
CA ASP A 207 -4.70 -5.81 8.26
C ASP A 207 -3.69 -4.98 7.44
N LEU A 208 -4.19 -4.05 6.61
CA LEU A 208 -3.38 -3.21 5.71
C LEU A 208 -3.41 -1.74 6.14
N GLU A 209 -2.36 -1.31 6.84
CA GLU A 209 -2.04 0.12 6.98
C GLU A 209 -1.53 0.66 5.64
N LEU A 210 -1.82 1.93 5.33
CA LEU A 210 -1.53 2.55 4.04
C LEU A 210 -0.58 3.76 4.16
N PRO A 211 0.25 4.03 3.14
CA PRO A 211 1.12 5.20 3.16
C PRO A 211 0.31 6.49 3.17
N PHE A 212 0.56 7.32 4.18
CA PHE A 212 -0.05 8.66 4.33
C PHE A 212 -1.58 8.67 4.47
N GLU A 213 -2.17 7.62 5.06
CA GLU A 213 -3.60 7.53 5.37
C GLU A 213 -4.13 8.64 6.30
N ASP A 214 -3.24 9.36 6.98
CA ASP A 214 -3.54 10.57 7.76
C ASP A 214 -3.81 11.81 6.91
N VAL A 215 -3.44 11.78 5.61
CA VAL A 215 -3.65 12.87 4.64
C VAL A 215 -4.40 12.41 3.38
N LEU A 216 -4.41 11.11 3.07
CA LEU A 216 -5.02 10.51 1.88
C LEU A 216 -6.21 9.63 2.26
N ASP A 217 -7.43 10.08 1.96
CA ASP A 217 -8.60 9.19 2.02
C ASP A 217 -8.58 8.24 0.81
N TYR A 218 -8.06 7.03 1.02
CA TYR A 218 -8.05 5.99 0.00
C TYR A 218 -9.44 5.51 -0.42
N ALA A 219 -10.51 5.78 0.35
CA ALA A 219 -11.87 5.40 -0.02
C ALA A 219 -12.44 6.26 -1.17
N GLU A 220 -11.85 7.43 -1.47
CA GLU A 220 -12.20 8.22 -2.65
C GLU A 220 -11.83 7.52 -3.98
N PHE A 221 -10.86 6.60 -3.97
CA PHE A 221 -10.32 5.97 -5.19
C PHE A 221 -10.07 4.46 -5.11
N CYS A 222 -10.31 3.81 -3.96
CA CYS A 222 -10.22 2.37 -3.75
C CYS A 222 -11.51 1.82 -3.10
N VAL A 223 -11.88 0.59 -3.43
CA VAL A 223 -12.96 -0.16 -2.76
C VAL A 223 -12.34 -1.07 -1.71
N PHE A 224 -12.74 -0.94 -0.45
CA PHE A 224 -12.30 -1.83 0.62
C PHE A 224 -13.35 -2.92 0.87
N VAL A 225 -12.92 -4.19 0.92
CA VAL A 225 -13.79 -5.34 1.15
C VAL A 225 -13.15 -6.28 2.18
N PRO A 226 -13.81 -6.54 3.34
CA PRO A 226 -13.34 -7.52 4.30
C PRO A 226 -13.17 -8.89 3.66
N ALA A 227 -12.10 -9.62 4.03
CA ALA A 227 -11.78 -10.90 3.39
C ALA A 227 -12.91 -11.94 3.54
N ALA A 228 -13.67 -11.89 4.64
CA ALA A 228 -14.81 -12.77 4.86
C ALA A 228 -15.98 -12.49 3.89
N ASP A 229 -16.23 -11.23 3.54
CA ASP A 229 -17.28 -10.86 2.59
C ASP A 229 -16.88 -11.14 1.15
N ALA A 230 -15.62 -10.88 0.80
CA ALA A 230 -15.06 -11.19 -0.51
C ALA A 230 -15.21 -12.68 -0.89
N LEU A 231 -15.22 -13.57 0.10
CA LEU A 231 -15.36 -15.03 -0.06
C LEU A 231 -16.81 -15.53 -0.14
N ARG A 232 -17.81 -14.65 -0.03
CA ARG A 232 -19.22 -14.99 -0.29
C ARG A 232 -19.44 -15.09 -1.80
N ARG A 233 -19.99 -16.22 -2.27
CA ARG A 233 -20.35 -16.41 -3.70
C ARG A 233 -21.27 -15.28 -4.17
N GLY A 234 -21.04 -14.77 -5.39
CA GLY A 234 -21.78 -13.65 -5.99
C GLY A 234 -21.33 -12.27 -5.51
N PHE A 235 -21.07 -12.11 -4.20
CA PHE A 235 -20.90 -10.80 -3.53
C PHE A 235 -19.98 -9.81 -4.25
N LEU A 236 -18.75 -10.20 -4.61
CA LEU A 236 -17.81 -9.29 -5.31
C LEU A 236 -18.31 -8.87 -6.69
N VAL A 237 -18.95 -9.78 -7.43
CA VAL A 237 -19.46 -9.51 -8.78
C VAL A 237 -20.70 -8.61 -8.71
N GLU A 238 -21.60 -8.87 -7.75
CA GLU A 238 -22.78 -8.05 -7.50
C GLU A 238 -22.41 -6.63 -7.06
N LEU A 239 -21.51 -6.49 -6.08
CA LEU A 239 -21.01 -5.21 -5.58
C LEU A 239 -20.38 -4.37 -6.70
N LEU A 240 -19.51 -4.98 -7.50
CA LEU A 240 -18.74 -4.27 -8.53
C LEU A 240 -19.53 -4.07 -9.84
N ARG A 241 -20.60 -4.83 -10.09
CA ARG A 241 -21.57 -4.52 -11.17
C ARG A 241 -22.52 -3.37 -10.81
N ALA A 242 -22.78 -3.14 -9.51
CA ALA A 242 -23.62 -2.04 -9.04
C ALA A 242 -22.88 -0.70 -8.90
N GLY A 243 -21.55 -0.71 -8.74
CA GLY A 243 -20.74 0.50 -8.53
C GLY A 243 -20.23 1.14 -9.82
N HIS A 244 -20.65 2.37 -10.10
CA HIS A 244 -19.94 3.25 -11.05
C HIS A 244 -18.84 4.03 -10.33
N PHE A 245 -17.65 4.10 -10.94
CA PHE A 245 -16.50 4.86 -10.42
C PHE A 245 -15.85 5.65 -11.56
N GLU A 246 -15.85 6.98 -11.49
CA GLU A 246 -15.17 7.83 -12.47
C GLU A 246 -13.81 8.31 -11.94
N TYR A 247 -12.73 7.75 -12.50
CA TYR A 247 -11.36 8.12 -12.15
C TYR A 247 -10.96 9.40 -12.88
N GLN A 248 -11.05 10.56 -12.20
CA GLN A 248 -10.70 11.86 -12.78
C GLN A 248 -9.26 11.86 -13.32
N PHE A 249 -9.11 12.08 -14.63
CA PHE A 249 -7.82 12.14 -15.31
C PHE A 249 -7.75 13.33 -16.30
N PRO A 250 -6.64 14.10 -16.35
CA PRO A 250 -5.47 14.05 -15.47
C PRO A 250 -5.86 14.26 -14.01
N SER A 251 -5.23 13.52 -13.10
CA SER A 251 -5.48 13.70 -11.66
C SER A 251 -5.16 15.14 -11.28
N GLN A 252 -6.03 15.75 -10.48
CA GLN A 252 -5.88 17.15 -10.09
C GLN A 252 -4.50 17.38 -9.47
N LYS A 253 -3.86 18.52 -9.79
CA LYS A 253 -2.61 18.91 -9.14
C LYS A 253 -2.85 18.95 -7.64
N ASP A 254 -1.94 18.36 -6.88
CA ASP A 254 -2.02 18.24 -5.41
C ASP A 254 -3.20 17.38 -4.89
N GLY A 255 -3.92 16.66 -5.76
CA GLY A 255 -4.95 15.67 -5.36
C GLY A 255 -4.36 14.32 -4.95
N ALA A 256 -5.14 13.48 -4.26
CA ALA A 256 -4.66 12.27 -3.57
C ALA A 256 -3.77 11.36 -4.44
N VAL A 257 -4.21 11.04 -5.67
CA VAL A 257 -3.46 10.23 -6.65
C VAL A 257 -2.09 10.82 -7.01
N GLN A 258 -1.95 12.15 -7.07
CA GLN A 258 -0.66 12.81 -7.29
C GLN A 258 0.22 12.70 -6.04
N MET A 259 -0.34 12.90 -4.84
CA MET A 259 0.41 12.94 -3.58
C MET A 259 1.07 11.60 -3.20
N ILE A 260 0.61 10.46 -3.72
CA ILE A 260 1.24 9.15 -3.48
C ILE A 260 2.72 9.10 -3.96
N TRP A 261 3.06 9.80 -5.05
CA TRP A 261 4.42 9.78 -5.63
C TRP A 261 5.01 11.16 -5.96
N GLY A 262 4.21 12.22 -5.88
CA GLY A 262 4.64 13.60 -6.12
C GLY A 262 5.35 14.21 -4.90
N PRO A 263 6.06 15.34 -5.08
CA PRO A 263 6.51 16.15 -3.96
C PRO A 263 5.30 16.73 -3.23
N TRP A 264 5.29 16.64 -1.90
CA TRP A 264 4.20 17.13 -1.07
C TRP A 264 3.96 18.64 -1.27
N PRO A 265 2.71 19.13 -1.27
CA PRO A 265 2.44 20.57 -1.33
C PRO A 265 3.08 21.35 -0.16
N GLY A 266 3.25 20.69 1.00
CA GLY A 266 3.98 21.19 2.16
C GLY A 266 5.50 20.98 2.12
N SER A 267 6.09 20.40 1.07
CA SER A 267 7.54 20.26 0.95
C SER A 267 8.15 21.63 0.68
N CYS A 268 8.55 22.32 1.75
CA CYS A 268 9.15 23.65 1.70
C CYS A 268 10.37 23.64 0.77
N PRO A 269 10.43 24.50 -0.27
CA PRO A 269 11.61 24.62 -1.11
C PRO A 269 12.84 24.95 -0.26
N LEU A 270 13.94 24.21 -0.44
CA LEU A 270 15.21 24.40 0.28
C LEU A 270 15.99 25.66 -0.21
N SER A 271 15.26 26.73 -0.50
CA SER A 271 15.72 27.99 -1.09
C SER A 271 15.06 29.19 -0.40
N GLY A 272 15.21 29.28 0.93
CA GLY A 272 14.57 30.35 1.71
C GLY A 272 14.62 30.20 3.22
N TRP A 273 15.82 30.10 3.83
CA TRP A 273 15.99 30.37 5.26
C TRP A 273 16.51 31.80 5.46
N PRO A 274 15.70 32.74 5.96
CA PRO A 274 16.20 33.97 6.56
C PRO A 274 17.02 33.61 7.80
N SER A 275 18.22 34.18 7.93
CA SER A 275 19.04 33.98 9.11
C SER A 275 18.47 34.72 10.32
N THR A 276 18.43 34.02 11.46
CA THR A 276 18.08 34.50 12.81
C THR A 276 16.60 34.88 13.05
N GLY A 277 16.07 34.41 14.18
CA GLY A 277 14.70 34.69 14.64
C GLY A 277 14.31 33.71 15.75
N ARG A 278 14.56 34.07 17.01
CA ARG A 278 14.09 33.29 18.18
C ARG A 278 12.61 33.63 18.41
N ALA A 279 11.76 32.62 18.53
CA ALA A 279 10.35 32.75 18.89
C ALA A 279 9.96 31.62 19.84
N ASP A 280 9.03 31.90 20.75
CA ASP A 280 8.84 31.14 21.99
C ASP A 280 7.73 30.08 21.91
N SER A 281 7.63 29.29 22.99
CA SER A 281 6.69 28.18 23.13
C SER A 281 5.22 28.62 23.19
N ALA A 282 4.39 27.99 22.35
CA ALA A 282 2.94 27.95 22.48
C ALA A 282 2.46 26.48 22.46
N GLY A 283 1.52 26.11 23.33
CA GLY A 283 1.16 24.71 23.58
C GLY A 283 0.18 24.11 22.57
N VAL A 284 0.31 22.80 22.34
CA VAL A 284 -0.63 22.01 21.54
C VAL A 284 -1.78 21.50 22.42
N PRO A 285 -3.06 21.77 22.10
CA PRO A 285 -4.20 21.14 22.77
C PRO A 285 -4.24 19.63 22.50
N GLY A 286 -4.48 18.82 23.54
CA GLY A 286 -4.42 17.36 23.44
C GLY A 286 -5.47 16.75 22.50
N GLY A 287 -5.05 15.75 21.71
CA GLY A 287 -5.93 15.03 20.78
C GLY A 287 -7.02 14.24 21.51
N ALA A 288 -8.27 14.46 21.13
CA ALA A 288 -9.40 13.70 21.65
C ALA A 288 -9.51 12.33 20.94
N SER A 289 -9.45 11.25 21.71
CA SER A 289 -9.75 9.90 21.20
C SER A 289 -11.16 9.86 20.61
N ARG A 290 -11.31 9.33 19.38
CA ARG A 290 -12.61 8.99 18.79
C ARG A 290 -12.69 7.49 18.53
N ALA A 291 -13.83 6.93 18.89
CA ALA A 291 -14.07 5.49 18.88
C ALA A 291 -14.31 4.95 17.47
N LEU A 292 -14.06 3.65 17.28
CA LEU A 292 -14.49 2.91 16.10
C LEU A 292 -16.01 3.06 15.93
N GLY A 293 -16.44 3.51 14.74
CA GLY A 293 -17.85 3.53 14.37
C GLY A 293 -18.37 2.11 14.19
N LYS A 294 -19.36 1.71 15.00
CA LYS A 294 -20.09 0.45 14.77
C LYS A 294 -20.91 0.56 13.48
N MET A 295 -20.65 -0.32 12.51
CA MET A 295 -21.62 -0.56 11.44
C MET A 295 -22.87 -1.24 12.03
N PRO A 296 -24.08 -0.96 11.52
CA PRO A 296 -25.32 -1.51 12.06
C PRO A 296 -25.48 -3.00 11.72
N SER A 297 -25.96 -3.78 12.68
CA SER A 297 -26.31 -5.19 12.49
C SER A 297 -27.62 -5.33 11.70
N PHE A 298 -27.57 -6.01 10.55
CA PHE A 298 -28.79 -6.40 9.84
C PHE A 298 -29.56 -7.49 10.60
N SER A 299 -30.88 -7.27 10.74
CA SER A 299 -31.85 -8.28 11.19
C SER A 299 -33.06 -8.25 10.26
N GLU A 300 -33.81 -9.35 10.19
CA GLU A 300 -34.65 -9.70 9.04
C GLU A 300 -36.00 -8.96 9.02
N THR A 301 -36.27 -8.15 7.98
CA THR A 301 -37.55 -8.14 7.22
C THR A 301 -37.53 -7.18 6.00
N PRO A 302 -38.22 -7.49 4.89
CA PRO A 302 -38.32 -6.64 3.68
C PRO A 302 -39.75 -6.06 3.46
N PRO A 303 -40.01 -5.26 2.40
CA PRO A 303 -39.14 -4.32 1.69
C PRO A 303 -39.70 -2.88 1.62
N ALA A 304 -38.84 -1.88 1.39
CA ALA A 304 -39.24 -0.58 0.83
C ALA A 304 -38.84 -0.54 -0.66
N ARG A 305 -39.72 -0.01 -1.53
CA ARG A 305 -39.76 -0.41 -2.95
C ARG A 305 -40.30 0.71 -3.86
N TRP A 306 -39.55 1.01 -4.93
CA TRP A 306 -39.88 1.79 -6.14
C TRP A 306 -40.35 3.25 -6.02
N GLU A 307 -39.77 4.11 -6.87
CA GLU A 307 -40.58 4.76 -7.91
C GLU A 307 -40.10 4.29 -9.29
N THR A 308 -41.03 4.05 -10.22
CA THR A 308 -40.72 3.66 -11.61
C THR A 308 -41.84 4.08 -12.56
N GLY A 309 -41.49 4.72 -13.68
CA GLY A 309 -42.39 4.93 -14.83
C GLY A 309 -43.31 6.14 -14.70
N GLY A 310 -43.37 6.95 -15.77
CA GLY A 310 -44.31 8.06 -15.89
C GLY A 310 -45.49 7.74 -16.79
N GLY A 311 -46.48 8.65 -16.82
CA GLY A 311 -47.48 8.70 -17.90
C GLY A 311 -48.89 9.06 -17.46
N SER A 312 -49.33 10.29 -17.73
CA SER A 312 -50.75 10.60 -17.99
C SER A 312 -50.95 12.00 -18.61
N ARG A 313 -51.55 12.03 -19.81
CA ARG A 313 -52.54 13.01 -20.30
C ARG A 313 -53.47 12.21 -21.25
N ILE A 314 -54.76 12.03 -20.92
CA ILE A 314 -55.93 12.91 -21.24
C ILE A 314 -56.24 12.89 -22.76
N PRO A 315 -57.51 12.85 -23.24
CA PRO A 315 -58.83 12.92 -22.56
C PRO A 315 -59.62 11.58 -22.70
N ALA A 316 -60.91 11.43 -22.34
CA ALA A 316 -61.96 12.39 -21.97
C ALA A 316 -62.85 11.86 -20.83
#